data_AF-A0A388TJL7-F1
#
_entry.id   AF-A0A388TJL7-F1
#
_cell.length_a   1.000
_cell.length_b   1.000
_cell.length_c   1.000
_cell.angle_alpha   90.00
_cell.angle_beta   90.00
_cell.angle_gamma   90.00
#
_symmetry.space_group_name_H-M   'P 1'
#
loop_
_entity.id
_entity.type
_entity.pdbx_description
1 polymer ?
#
loop_
_entity_poly.entity_id
_entity_poly.type
_entity_poly.pdbx_seq_one_letter_code
_entity_poly.pdbx_strand_id
1 'polypeptide(L)'
;MADNYGDQVKYKSDPYNIDSEKKITASGVRTALGTKEDVANKQDTITDNSTYYPSAKAVYAHTSSTSNPHGVTAAQVGLGSVNNTSDANKPISTATQAAITAEATNRVNADAAINAALSAEATARANADTAINTALSGKQAALPIGTILMYKGTGWVDNSTLPGWYACTSANTGRGCPNLVDKFLRGGSSSDGTGGADSQTVAVPLKSHNHTFIGTAATGSINADNNSDHQSAFENVSSASGVFSTSTFASRTHFADGGGQLSSLTSLNFSMTPSGTISTEGEDGPSITIDTVPSYFTVIYIMKIS
;
A
#
# COMPACT_ATOMS: atom_id res chain seq x y z
N MET A 1 105.96 -10.67 12.24
CA MET A 1 106.27 -11.37 13.51
C MET A 1 105.89 -12.82 13.30
N ALA A 2 106.90 -13.62 13.01
CA ALA A 2 106.80 -15.03 12.64
C ALA A 2 107.70 -15.76 13.63
N ASP A 3 107.14 -16.05 14.80
CA ASP A 3 107.89 -16.55 15.95
C ASP A 3 107.55 -18.03 16.21
N ASN A 4 107.12 -18.75 15.16
CA ASN A 4 106.74 -20.16 15.27
C ASN A 4 107.20 -20.99 14.06
N TYR A 5 108.51 -20.93 13.76
CA TYR A 5 109.17 -21.97 12.99
C TYR A 5 109.91 -22.86 13.99
N GLY A 6 109.22 -23.90 14.48
CA GLY A 6 109.70 -24.82 15.52
C GLY A 6 110.91 -25.69 15.13
N ASP A 7 111.50 -25.48 13.95
CA ASP A 7 112.68 -26.21 13.47
C ASP A 7 114.00 -25.48 13.74
N GLN A 8 113.97 -24.32 14.42
CA GLN A 8 115.16 -23.54 14.78
C GLN A 8 116.13 -24.28 15.73
N VAL A 9 115.71 -25.40 16.34
CA VAL A 9 116.53 -26.22 17.23
C VAL A 9 117.45 -27.17 16.43
N LYS A 10 117.04 -27.57 15.22
CA LYS A 10 117.83 -28.48 14.36
C LYS A 10 119.02 -27.80 13.68
N TYR A 11 119.01 -26.47 13.61
CA TYR A 11 120.00 -25.66 12.90
C TYR A 11 120.86 -24.77 13.83
N LYS A 12 120.77 -24.97 15.16
CA LYS A 12 121.45 -24.15 16.17
C LYS A 12 122.71 -24.77 16.79
N SER A 13 123.02 -26.05 16.53
CA SER A 13 124.16 -26.71 17.19
C SER A 13 125.52 -26.34 16.60
N ASP A 14 125.57 -25.87 15.36
CA ASP A 14 126.76 -25.26 14.76
C ASP A 14 126.32 -24.04 13.95
N PRO A 15 126.73 -22.80 14.31
CA PRO A 15 126.60 -21.70 13.37
C PRO A 15 127.33 -22.13 12.09
N TYR A 16 126.63 -22.10 10.94
CA TYR A 16 127.29 -22.26 9.65
C TYR A 16 128.34 -21.16 9.54
N ASN A 17 129.55 -21.46 9.98
CA ASN A 17 130.67 -20.55 9.98
C ASN A 17 131.07 -20.46 8.52
N ILE A 18 130.38 -19.58 7.78
CA ILE A 18 130.74 -19.20 6.42
C ILE A 18 132.01 -18.39 6.62
N ASP A 19 133.11 -19.11 6.76
CA ASP A 19 134.44 -18.56 6.81
C ASP A 19 134.57 -17.67 5.59
N SER A 20 134.76 -16.36 5.79
CA SER A 20 134.64 -15.35 4.71
C SER A 20 135.61 -15.60 3.57
N GLU A 21 136.63 -16.43 3.81
CA GLU A 21 137.65 -16.82 2.86
C GLU A 21 137.32 -18.13 2.11
N LYS A 22 136.24 -18.83 2.49
CA LYS A 22 135.83 -20.10 1.89
C LYS A 22 134.51 -19.97 1.13
N LYS A 23 134.60 -20.03 -0.21
CA LYS A 23 133.43 -19.96 -1.10
C LYS A 23 132.41 -21.04 -0.74
N ILE A 24 131.16 -20.64 -0.47
CA ILE A 24 130.04 -21.58 -0.31
C ILE A 24 129.90 -22.38 -1.61
N THR A 25 129.95 -23.69 -1.49
CA THR A 25 129.77 -24.58 -2.64
C THR A 25 128.31 -24.56 -3.08
N ALA A 26 128.04 -24.82 -4.36
CA ALA A 26 126.68 -24.99 -4.87
C ALA A 26 125.89 -26.07 -4.09
N SER A 27 126.59 -27.05 -3.49
CA SER A 27 125.98 -28.04 -2.61
C SER A 27 125.52 -27.46 -1.28
N GLY A 28 126.29 -26.52 -0.72
CA GLY A 28 125.88 -25.78 0.48
C GLY A 28 124.60 -24.97 0.23
N VAL A 29 124.51 -24.28 -0.92
CA VAL A 29 123.32 -23.50 -1.30
C VAL A 29 122.08 -24.40 -1.45
N ARG A 30 122.20 -25.53 -2.14
CA ARG A 30 121.08 -26.49 -2.29
C ARG A 30 120.60 -27.03 -0.94
N THR A 31 121.53 -27.33 -0.04
CA THR A 31 121.20 -27.83 1.31
C THR A 31 120.47 -26.76 2.12
N ALA A 32 120.91 -25.51 2.07
CA ALA A 32 120.25 -24.40 2.75
C ALA A 32 118.86 -24.11 2.18
N LEU A 33 118.68 -24.20 0.86
CA LEU A 33 117.42 -23.88 0.18
C LEU A 33 116.36 -24.99 0.32
N GLY A 34 116.78 -26.25 0.53
CA GLY A 34 115.89 -27.41 0.69
C GLY A 34 115.20 -27.55 2.06
N THR A 35 115.32 -26.57 2.95
CA THR A 35 114.84 -26.66 4.35
C THR A 35 113.50 -25.96 4.63
N LYS A 36 112.85 -25.34 3.64
CA LYS A 36 111.55 -24.66 3.83
C LYS A 36 110.33 -25.46 3.36
N GLU A 37 110.52 -26.50 2.55
CA GLU A 37 109.49 -27.46 2.17
C GLU A 37 110.17 -28.83 2.07
N ASP A 38 109.74 -29.80 2.90
CA ASP A 38 110.23 -31.17 2.77
C ASP A 38 109.58 -31.80 1.52
N VAL A 39 110.36 -31.83 0.44
CA VAL A 39 109.94 -32.39 -0.85
C VAL A 39 109.52 -33.86 -0.70
N ALA A 40 110.00 -34.58 0.32
CA ALA A 40 109.60 -35.95 0.60
C ALA A 40 108.13 -36.08 1.08
N ASN A 41 107.58 -35.02 1.67
CA ASN A 41 106.21 -35.03 2.21
C ASN A 41 105.15 -34.52 1.22
N LYS A 42 105.57 -34.10 0.01
CA LYS A 42 104.67 -33.69 -1.08
C LYS A 42 104.25 -34.91 -1.89
N GLN A 43 102.97 -35.25 -1.85
CA GLN A 43 102.45 -36.44 -2.53
C GLN A 43 101.47 -36.10 -3.65
N ASP A 44 101.55 -36.86 -4.74
CA ASP A 44 100.58 -36.79 -5.85
C ASP A 44 99.28 -37.55 -5.54
N THR A 45 99.29 -38.39 -4.50
CA THR A 45 98.12 -39.13 -4.00
C THR A 45 97.98 -38.83 -2.52
N ILE A 46 96.91 -38.12 -2.14
CA ILE A 46 96.64 -37.85 -0.72
C ILE A 46 96.15 -39.15 -0.09
N THR A 47 96.99 -39.77 0.72
CA THR A 47 96.54 -40.76 1.70
C THR A 47 96.21 -39.97 2.96
N ASP A 48 95.07 -40.25 3.61
CA ASP A 48 94.62 -39.49 4.78
C ASP A 48 95.65 -39.60 5.93
N ASN A 49 96.53 -38.60 6.03
CA ASN A 49 97.59 -38.52 7.02
C ASN A 49 97.93 -37.04 7.25
N SER A 50 97.97 -36.62 8.51
CA SER A 50 98.27 -35.25 8.93
C SER A 50 99.70 -34.78 8.61
N THR A 51 100.56 -35.69 8.13
CA THR A 51 101.98 -35.42 7.86
C THR A 51 102.27 -35.07 6.40
N TYR A 52 101.35 -35.37 5.48
CA TYR A 52 101.53 -35.16 4.03
C TYR A 52 100.65 -34.02 3.53
N TYR A 53 101.15 -33.25 2.57
CA TYR A 53 100.37 -32.23 1.88
C TYR A 53 100.27 -32.55 0.39
N PRO A 54 99.12 -32.25 -0.26
CA PRO A 54 98.96 -32.52 -1.67
C PRO A 54 99.90 -31.70 -2.53
N SER A 55 100.40 -32.32 -3.59
CA SER A 55 101.02 -31.59 -4.68
C SER A 55 99.98 -30.73 -5.43
N ALA A 56 100.44 -29.69 -6.12
CA ALA A 56 99.59 -28.92 -7.04
C ALA A 56 98.90 -29.81 -8.08
N LYS A 57 99.56 -30.90 -8.50
CA LYS A 57 99.02 -31.91 -9.41
C LYS A 57 97.88 -32.71 -8.78
N ALA A 58 98.00 -33.10 -7.50
CA ALA A 58 96.94 -33.79 -6.77
C ALA A 58 95.70 -32.91 -6.59
N VAL A 59 95.89 -31.64 -6.22
CA VAL A 59 94.78 -30.66 -6.10
C VAL A 59 94.11 -30.45 -7.45
N TYR A 60 94.88 -30.28 -8.52
CA TYR A 60 94.35 -30.14 -9.87
C TYR A 60 93.57 -31.39 -10.30
N ALA A 61 94.12 -32.58 -10.08
CA ALA A 61 93.44 -33.84 -10.40
C ALA A 61 92.11 -33.98 -9.64
N HIS A 62 92.09 -33.69 -8.34
CA HIS A 62 90.86 -33.72 -7.53
C HIS A 62 89.82 -32.71 -8.03
N THR A 63 90.20 -31.44 -8.15
CA THR A 63 89.28 -30.36 -8.58
C THR A 63 88.82 -30.49 -10.03
N SER A 64 89.59 -31.17 -10.88
CA SER A 64 89.22 -31.49 -12.27
C SER A 64 88.43 -32.81 -12.42
N SER A 65 88.38 -33.64 -11.36
CA SER A 65 87.63 -34.88 -11.41
C SER A 65 86.15 -34.56 -11.49
N THR A 66 85.49 -35.04 -12.54
CA THR A 66 84.02 -35.00 -12.70
C THR A 66 83.36 -36.35 -12.46
N SER A 67 84.15 -37.33 -11.98
CA SER A 67 83.62 -38.60 -11.54
C SER A 67 82.99 -38.45 -10.16
N ASN A 68 81.94 -39.22 -9.88
CA ASN A 68 81.16 -39.17 -8.63
C ASN A 68 82.09 -39.05 -7.41
N PRO A 69 82.13 -37.90 -6.72
CA PRO A 69 81.01 -36.95 -6.54
C PRO A 69 80.82 -35.73 -7.48
N HIS A 70 81.60 -35.50 -8.55
CA HIS A 70 81.51 -34.24 -9.31
C HIS A 70 80.73 -34.29 -10.64
N GLY A 71 79.40 -34.40 -10.59
CA GLY A 71 78.55 -34.36 -11.80
C GLY A 71 77.64 -35.57 -11.93
N VAL A 72 76.97 -35.91 -10.83
CA VAL A 72 76.09 -37.08 -10.73
C VAL A 72 74.94 -36.98 -11.73
N THR A 73 74.90 -37.93 -12.66
CA THR A 73 73.84 -38.06 -13.66
C THR A 73 72.61 -38.75 -13.07
N ALA A 74 71.43 -38.52 -13.64
CA ALA A 74 70.21 -39.21 -13.22
C ALA A 74 70.34 -40.75 -13.26
N ALA A 75 71.10 -41.29 -14.22
CA ALA A 75 71.37 -42.72 -14.31
C ALA A 75 72.17 -43.26 -13.11
N GLN A 76 73.13 -42.48 -12.58
CA GLN A 76 73.97 -42.89 -11.45
C GLN A 76 73.21 -43.01 -10.13
N VAL A 77 72.06 -42.33 -10.00
CA VAL A 77 71.17 -42.44 -8.83
C VAL A 77 69.93 -43.30 -9.11
N GLY A 78 69.92 -44.06 -10.21
CA GLY A 78 68.81 -44.95 -10.57
C GLY A 78 67.56 -44.24 -11.11
N LEU A 79 67.67 -42.96 -11.48
CA LEU A 79 66.57 -42.13 -12.00
C LEU A 79 66.63 -41.93 -13.52
N GLY A 80 67.44 -42.71 -14.25
CA GLY A 80 67.64 -42.54 -15.69
C GLY A 80 66.38 -42.73 -16.56
N SER A 81 65.37 -43.43 -16.04
CA SER A 81 64.07 -43.62 -16.70
C SER A 81 62.99 -42.65 -16.22
N VAL A 82 63.29 -41.79 -15.24
CA VAL A 82 62.32 -40.84 -14.67
C VAL A 82 62.28 -39.59 -15.52
N ASN A 83 61.09 -39.25 -16.01
CA ASN A 83 60.87 -37.99 -16.72
C ASN A 83 60.83 -36.83 -15.73
N ASN A 84 61.60 -35.77 -16.01
CA ASN A 84 61.51 -34.52 -15.25
C ASN A 84 60.38 -33.65 -15.83
N THR A 85 59.15 -33.99 -15.48
CA THR A 85 57.95 -33.27 -15.92
C THR A 85 57.43 -32.40 -14.78
N SER A 86 57.26 -31.10 -15.04
CA SER A 86 56.62 -30.18 -14.08
C SER A 86 55.20 -30.63 -13.74
N ASP A 87 54.71 -30.31 -12.55
CA ASP A 87 53.39 -30.74 -12.10
C ASP A 87 52.26 -30.31 -13.05
N ALA A 88 52.36 -29.11 -13.63
CA ALA A 88 51.39 -28.60 -14.60
C ALA A 88 51.31 -29.44 -15.90
N ASN A 89 52.39 -30.12 -16.27
CA ASN A 89 52.47 -30.93 -17.48
C ASN A 89 52.24 -32.43 -17.22
N LYS A 90 52.01 -32.83 -15.96
CA LYS A 90 51.68 -34.22 -15.65
C LYS A 90 50.28 -34.53 -16.16
N PRO A 91 50.09 -35.61 -16.94
CA PRO A 91 48.76 -36.00 -17.37
C PRO A 91 47.90 -36.41 -16.17
N ILE A 92 46.60 -36.14 -16.23
CA ILE A 92 45.66 -36.69 -15.26
C ILE A 92 45.55 -38.21 -15.46
N SER A 93 45.30 -38.93 -14.36
CA SER A 93 45.09 -40.38 -14.46
C SER A 93 43.82 -40.69 -15.26
N THR A 94 43.81 -41.86 -15.92
CA THR A 94 42.63 -42.37 -16.63
C THR A 94 41.41 -42.48 -15.72
N ALA A 95 41.62 -42.85 -14.45
CA ALA A 95 40.57 -42.88 -13.43
C ALA A 95 39.97 -41.49 -13.16
N THR A 96 40.80 -40.45 -13.09
CA THR A 96 40.34 -39.07 -12.90
C THR A 96 39.55 -38.60 -14.10
N GLN A 97 40.04 -38.85 -15.32
CA GLN A 97 39.35 -38.47 -16.54
C GLN A 97 37.97 -39.17 -16.65
N ALA A 98 37.90 -40.47 -16.32
CA ALA A 98 36.65 -41.22 -16.33
C ALA A 98 35.64 -40.67 -15.32
N ALA A 99 36.09 -40.32 -14.11
CA ALA A 99 35.23 -39.72 -13.08
C ALA A 99 34.68 -38.34 -13.51
N ILE A 100 35.52 -37.49 -14.11
CA ILE A 100 35.11 -36.19 -14.64
C ILE A 100 34.08 -36.36 -15.76
N THR A 101 34.29 -37.31 -16.68
CA THR A 101 33.35 -37.59 -17.76
C THR A 101 32.01 -38.09 -17.21
N ALA A 102 32.02 -39.00 -16.24
CA ALA A 102 30.80 -39.49 -15.60
C ALA A 102 30.03 -38.37 -14.89
N GLU A 103 30.72 -37.49 -14.16
CA GLU A 103 30.12 -36.33 -13.51
C GLU A 103 29.51 -35.36 -14.54
N ALA A 104 30.20 -35.10 -15.65
CA ALA A 104 29.68 -34.26 -16.72
C ALA A 104 28.39 -34.85 -17.32
N THR A 105 28.35 -36.16 -17.56
CA THR A 105 27.14 -36.85 -18.03
C THR A 105 26.01 -36.77 -17.00
N ASN A 106 26.30 -36.98 -15.72
CA ASN A 106 25.30 -36.88 -14.65
C ASN A 106 24.67 -35.48 -14.59
N ARG A 107 25.49 -34.43 -14.74
CA ARG A 107 25.01 -33.04 -14.77
C ARG A 107 24.09 -32.78 -15.96
N VAL A 108 24.49 -33.19 -17.17
CA VAL A 108 23.65 -33.05 -18.36
C VAL A 108 22.31 -33.78 -18.19
N ASN A 109 22.33 -34.99 -17.62
CA ASN A 109 21.11 -35.75 -17.35
C ASN A 109 20.22 -35.07 -16.30
N ALA A 110 20.83 -34.51 -15.25
CA ALA A 110 20.11 -33.76 -14.22
C ALA A 110 19.47 -32.50 -14.80
N ASP A 111 20.19 -31.73 -15.61
CA ASP A 111 19.68 -30.53 -16.28
C ASP A 111 18.53 -30.88 -17.23
N ALA A 112 18.66 -31.96 -18.01
CA ALA A 112 17.60 -32.44 -18.89
C ALA A 112 16.35 -32.86 -18.09
N ALA A 113 16.53 -33.57 -16.97
CA ALA A 113 15.42 -33.98 -16.10
C ALA A 113 14.72 -32.77 -15.46
N ILE A 114 15.48 -31.78 -14.98
CA ILE A 114 14.94 -30.54 -14.41
C ILE A 114 14.14 -29.78 -15.47
N ASN A 115 14.68 -29.62 -16.69
CA ASN A 115 13.98 -28.92 -17.78
C ASN A 115 12.69 -29.63 -18.20
N ALA A 116 12.70 -30.97 -18.23
CA ALA A 116 11.50 -31.75 -18.51
C ALA A 116 10.44 -31.58 -17.40
N ALA A 117 10.84 -31.63 -16.13
CA ALA A 117 9.93 -31.42 -15.00
C ALA A 117 9.35 -30.01 -14.99
N LEU A 118 10.17 -28.99 -15.24
CA LEU A 118 9.72 -27.59 -15.31
C LEU A 118 8.71 -27.38 -16.45
N SER A 119 8.97 -27.98 -17.62
CA SER A 119 8.07 -27.89 -18.78
C SER A 119 6.73 -28.60 -18.53
N ALA A 120 6.77 -29.76 -17.86
CA ALA A 120 5.57 -30.48 -17.45
C ALA A 120 4.73 -29.66 -16.45
N GLU A 121 5.37 -29.07 -15.44
CA GLU A 121 4.71 -28.20 -14.46
C GLU A 121 4.10 -26.95 -15.11
N ALA A 122 4.82 -26.30 -16.02
CA ALA A 122 4.29 -25.15 -16.76
C ALA A 122 3.04 -25.51 -17.58
N THR A 123 3.05 -26.69 -18.22
CA THR A 123 1.90 -27.22 -18.96
C THR A 123 0.73 -27.54 -18.04
N ALA A 124 0.99 -28.16 -16.88
CA ALA A 124 -0.03 -28.48 -15.89
C ALA A 124 -0.72 -27.21 -15.34
N ARG A 125 0.07 -26.16 -15.06
CA ARG A 125 -0.46 -24.85 -14.64
C ARG A 125 -1.31 -24.20 -15.71
N ALA A 126 -0.85 -24.17 -16.96
CA ALA A 126 -1.62 -23.60 -18.06
C ALA A 126 -2.97 -24.33 -18.27
N ASN A 127 -2.98 -25.66 -18.14
CA ASN A 127 -4.20 -26.46 -18.21
C ASN A 127 -5.13 -26.17 -17.03
N ALA A 128 -4.58 -26.05 -15.81
CA ALA A 128 -5.35 -25.70 -14.63
C ALA A 128 -5.97 -24.30 -14.72
N ASP A 129 -5.20 -23.30 -15.15
CA ASP A 129 -5.68 -21.93 -15.37
C ASP A 129 -6.79 -21.90 -16.42
N THR A 130 -6.62 -22.63 -17.52
CA THR A 130 -7.65 -22.78 -18.56
C THR A 130 -8.91 -23.41 -17.97
N ALA A 131 -8.79 -24.52 -17.24
CA ALA A 131 -9.94 -25.20 -16.63
C ALA A 131 -10.69 -24.31 -15.61
N ILE A 132 -9.95 -23.58 -14.77
CA ILE A 132 -10.52 -22.62 -13.80
C ILE A 132 -11.27 -21.51 -14.52
N ASN A 133 -10.66 -20.90 -15.54
CA ASN A 133 -11.27 -19.81 -16.31
C ASN A 133 -12.52 -20.28 -17.08
N THR A 134 -12.48 -21.49 -17.65
CA THR A 134 -13.66 -22.11 -18.27
C THR A 134 -14.76 -22.37 -17.25
N ALA A 135 -14.44 -22.93 -16.08
CA ALA A 135 -15.43 -23.17 -15.03
C ALA A 135 -16.06 -21.88 -14.52
N LEU A 136 -15.26 -20.85 -14.26
CA LEU A 136 -15.72 -19.53 -13.81
C LEU A 136 -16.61 -18.87 -14.86
N SER A 137 -16.20 -18.88 -16.12
CA SER A 137 -17.00 -18.37 -17.23
C SER A 137 -18.32 -19.14 -17.37
N GLY A 138 -18.30 -20.47 -17.20
CA GLY A 138 -19.51 -21.30 -17.18
C GLY A 138 -20.47 -20.94 -16.05
N LYS A 139 -19.96 -20.62 -14.85
CA LYS A 139 -20.79 -20.15 -13.74
C LYS A 139 -21.40 -18.77 -14.01
N GLN A 140 -20.64 -17.86 -14.62
CA GLN A 140 -21.17 -16.54 -15.03
C GLN A 140 -22.23 -16.66 -16.14
N ALA A 141 -22.00 -17.56 -17.10
CA ALA A 141 -22.94 -17.84 -18.18
C ALA A 141 -24.26 -18.41 -17.66
N ALA A 142 -24.21 -19.23 -16.59
CA ALA A 142 -25.39 -19.85 -15.98
C ALA A 142 -26.34 -18.86 -15.29
N LEU A 143 -25.87 -17.65 -14.92
CA LEU A 143 -26.75 -16.60 -14.40
C LEU A 143 -27.68 -16.10 -15.52
N PRO A 144 -29.01 -16.08 -15.35
CA PRO A 144 -29.92 -15.57 -16.36
C PRO A 144 -29.66 -14.11 -16.71
N ILE A 145 -29.93 -13.72 -17.96
CA ILE A 145 -29.96 -12.31 -18.35
C ILE A 145 -31.03 -11.59 -17.50
N GLY A 146 -30.70 -10.39 -17.02
CA GLY A 146 -31.50 -9.64 -16.06
C GLY A 146 -31.14 -9.90 -14.59
N THR A 147 -30.23 -10.82 -14.29
CA THR A 147 -29.73 -11.01 -12.92
C THR A 147 -29.04 -9.74 -12.43
N ILE A 148 -29.43 -9.24 -11.26
CA ILE A 148 -28.82 -8.09 -10.59
C ILE A 148 -27.88 -8.57 -9.47
N LEU A 149 -26.68 -8.01 -9.40
CA LEU A 149 -25.71 -8.23 -8.33
C LEU A 149 -25.27 -6.91 -7.70
N MET A 150 -24.81 -6.99 -6.46
CA MET A 150 -24.22 -5.88 -5.72
C MET A 150 -22.70 -5.91 -5.89
N TYR A 151 -22.10 -4.80 -6.34
CA TYR A 151 -20.68 -4.64 -6.51
C TYR A 151 -20.12 -3.60 -5.54
N LYS A 152 -19.17 -4.03 -4.69
CA LYS A 152 -18.42 -3.16 -3.79
C LYS A 152 -17.02 -2.97 -4.36
N GLY A 153 -16.83 -1.93 -5.15
CA GLY A 153 -15.53 -1.54 -5.68
C GLY A 153 -15.55 -0.14 -6.28
N THR A 154 -14.37 0.46 -6.40
CA THR A 154 -14.18 1.76 -7.07
C THR A 154 -13.80 1.52 -8.52
N GLY A 155 -14.40 2.27 -9.46
CA GLY A 155 -14.00 2.22 -10.88
C GLY A 155 -14.61 1.09 -11.69
N TRP A 156 -15.89 0.79 -11.46
CA TRP A 156 -16.65 -0.10 -12.35
C TRP A 156 -16.62 0.42 -13.79
N VAL A 157 -16.30 -0.46 -14.75
CA VAL A 157 -16.34 -0.19 -16.18
C VAL A 157 -17.22 -1.22 -16.88
N ASP A 158 -18.27 -0.73 -17.53
CA ASP A 158 -19.24 -1.55 -18.25
C ASP A 158 -18.58 -2.47 -19.27
N ASN A 159 -19.00 -3.73 -19.29
CA ASN A 159 -18.50 -4.77 -20.20
C ASN A 159 -16.97 -4.97 -20.21
N SER A 160 -16.28 -4.51 -19.17
CA SER A 160 -14.82 -4.67 -19.05
C SER A 160 -14.43 -5.22 -17.68
N THR A 161 -14.98 -4.67 -16.60
CA THR A 161 -14.77 -5.23 -15.25
C THR A 161 -15.34 -6.64 -15.16
N LEU A 162 -16.52 -6.85 -15.75
CA LEU A 162 -17.11 -8.16 -15.92
C LEU A 162 -17.83 -8.18 -17.29
N PRO A 163 -17.31 -8.92 -18.29
CA PRO A 163 -17.93 -8.98 -19.62
C PRO A 163 -19.40 -9.42 -19.56
N GLY A 164 -20.27 -8.71 -20.28
CA GLY A 164 -21.72 -8.93 -20.30
C GLY A 164 -22.52 -8.24 -19.17
N TRP A 165 -21.84 -7.55 -18.25
CA TRP A 165 -22.45 -6.85 -17.13
C TRP A 165 -22.30 -5.33 -17.27
N TYR A 166 -23.35 -4.62 -16.84
CA TYR A 166 -23.45 -3.17 -16.91
C TYR A 166 -23.95 -2.61 -15.59
N ALA A 167 -23.49 -1.42 -15.20
CA ALA A 167 -24.01 -0.72 -14.04
C ALA A 167 -25.41 -0.20 -14.31
N CYS A 168 -26.30 -0.40 -13.36
CA CYS A 168 -27.69 0.04 -13.41
C CYS A 168 -27.81 1.51 -13.01
N THR A 169 -27.36 2.36 -13.92
CA THR A 169 -27.43 3.82 -13.84
C THR A 169 -28.31 4.36 -14.98
N SER A 170 -28.63 5.67 -14.94
CA SER A 170 -29.39 6.33 -16.00
C SER A 170 -28.76 6.15 -17.40
N ALA A 171 -27.43 6.05 -17.48
CA ALA A 171 -26.70 5.87 -18.74
C ALA A 171 -26.99 4.54 -19.45
N ASN A 172 -27.39 3.50 -18.70
CA ASN A 172 -27.61 2.16 -19.25
C ASN A 172 -29.08 1.75 -19.35
N THR A 173 -30.01 2.69 -19.14
CA THR A 173 -31.45 2.46 -19.30
C THR A 173 -31.82 2.00 -20.71
N GLY A 174 -31.17 2.55 -21.74
CA GLY A 174 -31.35 2.12 -23.14
C GLY A 174 -30.88 0.69 -23.46
N ARG A 175 -30.11 0.06 -22.56
CA ARG A 175 -29.67 -1.34 -22.66
C ARG A 175 -30.58 -2.32 -21.91
N GLY A 176 -31.62 -1.80 -21.24
CA GLY A 176 -32.52 -2.57 -20.39
C GLY A 176 -32.13 -2.60 -18.91
N CYS A 177 -31.02 -1.98 -18.48
CA CYS A 177 -30.71 -1.85 -17.04
C CYS A 177 -31.61 -0.78 -16.40
N PRO A 178 -32.42 -1.08 -15.38
CA PRO A 178 -33.11 -0.04 -14.63
C PRO A 178 -32.09 0.92 -13.97
N ASN A 179 -32.45 2.19 -13.79
CA ASN A 179 -31.64 3.11 -12.99
C ASN A 179 -31.87 2.84 -11.49
N LEU A 180 -30.90 2.25 -10.82
CA LEU A 180 -30.97 1.84 -9.41
C LEU A 180 -30.13 2.73 -8.48
N VAL A 181 -29.56 3.82 -9.00
CA VAL A 181 -28.83 4.81 -8.19
C VAL A 181 -29.80 5.43 -7.17
N ASP A 182 -29.39 5.41 -5.90
CA ASP A 182 -30.18 5.89 -4.75
C ASP A 182 -31.57 5.22 -4.63
N LYS A 183 -31.65 3.94 -4.97
CA LYS A 183 -32.88 3.13 -4.83
C LYS A 183 -32.66 1.92 -3.93
N PHE A 184 -33.70 1.62 -3.15
CA PHE A 184 -33.82 0.35 -2.44
C PHE A 184 -34.60 -0.65 -3.28
N LEU A 185 -34.08 -1.87 -3.37
CA LEU A 185 -34.79 -2.98 -4.01
C LEU A 185 -35.88 -3.50 -3.06
N ARG A 186 -37.08 -3.69 -3.60
CA ARG A 186 -38.17 -4.39 -2.92
C ARG A 186 -38.61 -5.59 -3.75
N GLY A 187 -39.11 -6.63 -3.10
CA GLY A 187 -39.75 -7.73 -3.81
C GLY A 187 -40.91 -7.20 -4.64
N GLY A 188 -40.97 -7.61 -5.91
CA GLY A 188 -41.98 -7.15 -6.85
C GLY A 188 -42.70 -8.31 -7.55
N SER A 189 -43.91 -8.03 -8.01
CA SER A 189 -44.70 -8.82 -8.95
C SER A 189 -44.56 -8.23 -10.38
N SER A 190 -45.19 -8.86 -11.37
CA SER A 190 -45.16 -8.47 -12.79
C SER A 190 -45.80 -7.12 -13.12
N SER A 191 -46.47 -6.48 -12.15
CA SER A 191 -47.20 -5.22 -12.32
C SER A 191 -46.74 -4.11 -11.37
N ASP A 192 -45.68 -4.33 -10.60
CA ASP A 192 -45.27 -3.37 -9.58
C ASP A 192 -44.42 -2.23 -10.18
N GLY A 193 -44.72 -1.00 -9.77
CA GLY A 193 -44.02 0.22 -10.19
C GLY A 193 -42.95 0.68 -9.19
N THR A 194 -42.27 1.76 -9.54
CA THR A 194 -41.39 2.50 -8.61
C THR A 194 -42.21 3.37 -7.66
N GLY A 195 -41.71 3.59 -6.45
CA GLY A 195 -42.38 4.42 -5.44
C GLY A 195 -41.51 4.64 -4.21
N GLY A 196 -42.05 5.37 -3.24
CA GLY A 196 -41.33 5.82 -2.04
C GLY A 196 -40.92 7.30 -2.13
N ALA A 197 -40.66 7.89 -0.97
CA ALA A 197 -40.20 9.26 -0.83
C ALA A 197 -39.05 9.28 0.19
N ASP A 198 -38.14 10.23 0.02
CA ASP A 198 -37.03 10.42 0.96
C ASP A 198 -37.49 11.16 2.22
N SER A 199 -38.65 11.81 2.18
CA SER A 199 -39.32 12.37 3.35
C SER A 199 -40.83 12.30 3.22
N GLN A 200 -41.51 12.33 4.37
CA GLN A 200 -42.96 12.43 4.47
C GLN A 200 -43.31 13.63 5.34
N THR A 201 -44.25 14.45 4.86
CA THR A 201 -44.78 15.57 5.63
C THR A 201 -46.18 15.22 6.10
N VAL A 202 -46.39 15.24 7.40
CA VAL A 202 -47.71 15.08 8.00
C VAL A 202 -48.26 16.47 8.31
N ALA A 203 -49.33 16.85 7.60
CA ALA A 203 -50.08 18.06 7.90
C ALA A 203 -51.14 17.76 8.96
N VAL A 204 -51.21 18.59 9.99
CA VAL A 204 -52.26 18.53 11.01
C VAL A 204 -53.24 19.68 10.72
N PRO A 205 -54.32 19.46 9.95
CA PRO A 205 -55.21 20.54 9.57
C PRO A 205 -55.95 21.10 10.78
N LEU A 206 -55.98 22.43 10.90
CA LEU A 206 -56.81 23.09 11.90
C LEU A 206 -58.22 23.24 11.34
N LYS A 207 -59.20 22.72 12.08
CA LYS A 207 -60.60 22.75 11.64
C LYS A 207 -61.14 24.18 11.72
N SER A 208 -61.76 24.64 10.65
CA SER A 208 -62.58 25.85 10.70
C SER A 208 -63.66 25.69 11.76
N HIS A 209 -63.74 26.69 12.63
CA HIS A 209 -64.75 26.74 13.67
C HIS A 209 -65.22 28.19 13.84
N ASN A 210 -66.41 28.33 14.41
CA ASN A 210 -67.02 29.61 14.69
C ASN A 210 -67.32 29.76 16.18
N HIS A 211 -67.34 31.01 16.62
CA HIS A 211 -67.81 31.40 17.93
C HIS A 211 -68.99 32.33 17.72
N THR A 212 -70.14 31.98 18.31
CA THR A 212 -71.35 32.82 18.26
C THR A 212 -71.57 33.45 19.63
N PHE A 213 -71.86 34.74 19.63
CA PHE A 213 -72.26 35.45 20.84
C PHE A 213 -73.61 36.12 20.63
N ILE A 214 -74.44 36.06 21.66
CA ILE A 214 -75.77 36.67 21.70
C ILE A 214 -75.88 37.38 23.05
N GLY A 215 -76.13 38.69 23.03
CA GLY A 215 -76.45 39.45 24.23
C GLY A 215 -77.95 39.58 24.44
N THR A 216 -78.34 39.93 25.67
CA THR A 216 -79.73 40.15 26.03
C THR A 216 -80.28 41.37 25.30
N ALA A 217 -81.50 41.26 24.77
CA ALA A 217 -82.19 42.38 24.16
C ALA A 217 -82.37 43.51 25.18
N ALA A 218 -81.89 44.71 24.83
CA ALA A 218 -82.06 45.91 25.62
C ALA A 218 -82.99 46.87 24.88
N THR A 219 -84.08 47.25 25.55
CA THR A 219 -85.07 48.19 25.02
C THR A 219 -85.27 49.37 25.97
N GLY A 220 -85.65 50.52 25.43
CA GLY A 220 -85.98 51.72 26.20
C GLY A 220 -86.73 52.72 25.34
N SER A 221 -87.39 53.69 25.96
CA SER A 221 -88.08 54.77 25.24
C SER A 221 -87.81 56.12 25.90
N ILE A 222 -87.75 57.16 25.07
CA ILE A 222 -87.74 58.56 25.52
C ILE A 222 -89.08 59.16 25.12
N ASN A 223 -89.82 59.66 26.11
CA ASN A 223 -91.12 60.27 25.90
C ASN A 223 -91.00 61.77 25.63
N ALA A 224 -91.70 62.26 24.61
CA ALA A 224 -91.83 63.69 24.38
C ALA A 224 -92.93 64.25 25.31
N ASP A 225 -92.52 64.85 26.43
CA ASP A 225 -93.45 65.54 27.32
C ASP A 225 -93.86 66.88 26.70
N ASN A 226 -95.12 66.98 26.26
CA ASN A 226 -95.71 68.24 25.85
C ASN A 226 -96.34 68.92 27.07
N ASN A 227 -95.53 69.68 27.82
CA ASN A 227 -96.07 70.67 28.75
C ASN A 227 -96.63 71.85 27.94
N SER A 228 -97.84 72.30 28.25
CA SER A 228 -98.67 73.19 27.42
C SER A 228 -98.09 74.59 27.18
N ASP A 229 -96.99 74.95 27.84
CA ASP A 229 -96.43 76.31 27.80
C ASP A 229 -95.32 76.52 26.77
N HIS A 230 -94.77 75.47 26.16
CA HIS A 230 -93.74 75.62 25.11
C HIS A 230 -93.90 74.58 23.99
N GLN A 231 -94.62 74.97 22.94
CA GLN A 231 -95.01 74.12 21.81
C GLN A 231 -93.88 73.88 20.78
N SER A 232 -92.61 73.74 21.19
CA SER A 232 -91.50 73.78 20.22
C SER A 232 -90.25 72.95 20.58
N ALA A 233 -90.39 71.68 20.99
CA ALA A 233 -89.19 70.88 21.29
C ALA A 233 -88.98 69.59 20.48
N PHE A 234 -89.98 69.05 19.77
CA PHE A 234 -89.76 67.87 18.93
C PHE A 234 -90.49 67.99 17.59
N GLU A 235 -89.83 68.63 16.63
CA GLU A 235 -90.17 68.50 15.21
C GLU A 235 -90.08 67.01 14.83
N ASN A 236 -91.26 66.39 14.69
CA ASN A 236 -91.58 65.24 13.85
C ASN A 236 -90.37 64.35 13.47
N VAL A 237 -89.86 63.55 14.42
CA VAL A 237 -88.92 62.46 14.11
C VAL A 237 -89.66 61.45 13.22
N SER A 238 -89.57 61.67 11.91
CA SER A 238 -90.41 61.03 10.90
C SER A 238 -89.72 59.85 10.23
N SER A 239 -88.46 59.57 10.57
CA SER A 239 -87.65 58.54 9.94
C SER A 239 -86.63 57.89 10.90
N ALA A 240 -87.10 57.29 11.99
CA ALA A 240 -86.26 56.40 12.80
C ALA A 240 -86.16 55.01 12.14
N SER A 241 -84.96 54.45 12.02
CA SER A 241 -84.73 53.13 11.44
C SER A 241 -83.59 52.39 12.14
N GLY A 242 -83.55 51.06 11.96
CA GLY A 242 -82.58 50.20 12.62
C GLY A 242 -82.88 50.06 14.12
N VAL A 243 -81.95 50.52 14.96
CA VAL A 243 -82.03 50.35 16.41
C VAL A 243 -83.05 51.29 17.06
N PHE A 244 -83.44 52.36 16.36
CA PHE A 244 -84.46 53.30 16.82
C PHE A 244 -85.75 53.16 16.01
N SER A 245 -86.89 53.30 16.67
CA SER A 245 -88.21 53.34 16.04
C SER A 245 -89.08 54.39 16.71
N THR A 246 -90.13 54.88 16.05
CA THR A 246 -91.10 55.79 16.67
C THR A 246 -92.42 55.09 16.92
N SER A 247 -93.11 55.48 17.99
CA SER A 247 -94.50 55.09 18.22
C SER A 247 -95.34 56.28 18.65
N THR A 248 -96.56 56.36 18.14
CA THR A 248 -97.56 57.35 18.56
C THR A 248 -98.49 56.75 19.59
N PHE A 249 -98.79 57.51 20.64
CA PHE A 249 -99.82 57.15 21.61
C PHE A 249 -100.68 58.37 21.92
N ALA A 250 -101.96 58.13 22.16
CA ALA A 250 -102.91 59.19 22.46
C ALA A 250 -102.76 59.60 23.93
N SER A 251 -102.51 60.88 24.17
CA SER A 251 -102.56 61.47 25.51
C SER A 251 -103.78 62.38 25.62
N ARG A 252 -104.51 62.26 26.72
CA ARG A 252 -105.70 63.07 26.99
C ARG A 252 -105.38 63.98 28.17
N THR A 253 -105.22 65.26 27.90
CA THR A 253 -105.19 66.27 28.97
C THR A 253 -106.62 66.71 29.25
N HIS A 254 -107.00 66.70 30.53
CA HIS A 254 -108.29 67.21 30.99
C HIS A 254 -108.10 68.66 31.45
N PHE A 255 -108.81 69.60 30.83
CA PHE A 255 -108.86 70.97 31.33
C PHE A 255 -109.98 71.12 32.35
N ALA A 256 -109.77 71.95 33.37
CA ALA A 256 -110.70 72.13 34.50
C ALA A 256 -112.10 72.63 34.08
N ASP A 257 -112.22 73.23 32.89
CA ASP A 257 -113.47 73.69 32.26
C ASP A 257 -114.23 72.58 31.49
N GLY A 258 -113.93 71.30 31.74
CA GLY A 258 -114.68 70.19 31.15
C GLY A 258 -114.47 69.96 29.64
N GLY A 259 -113.70 70.81 28.95
CA GLY A 259 -113.15 70.51 27.62
C GLY A 259 -111.89 69.66 27.74
N GLY A 260 -111.78 68.55 27.00
CA GLY A 260 -110.54 67.77 26.90
C GLY A 260 -109.99 67.82 25.48
N GLN A 261 -108.70 68.13 25.32
CA GLN A 261 -108.04 68.09 24.01
C GLN A 261 -107.27 66.76 23.89
N LEU A 262 -107.50 66.04 22.79
CA LEU A 262 -106.77 64.81 22.50
C LEU A 262 -105.52 65.19 21.72
N SER A 263 -104.33 64.96 22.27
CA SER A 263 -103.05 65.21 21.61
C SER A 263 -102.34 63.89 21.31
N SER A 264 -101.79 63.78 20.09
CA SER A 264 -100.97 62.63 19.69
C SER A 264 -99.52 62.93 20.06
N LEU A 265 -98.93 62.13 20.94
CA LEU A 265 -97.52 62.23 21.31
C LEU A 265 -96.71 61.18 20.56
N THR A 266 -95.52 61.54 20.10
CA THR A 266 -94.54 60.62 19.50
C THR A 266 -93.48 60.26 20.55
N SER A 267 -93.19 58.97 20.70
CA SER A 267 -92.04 58.46 21.47
C SER A 267 -90.96 57.97 20.51
N LEU A 268 -89.70 58.14 20.91
CA LEU A 268 -88.57 57.49 20.25
C LEU A 268 -88.20 56.27 21.10
N ASN A 269 -88.43 55.08 20.54
CA ASN A 269 -88.03 53.82 21.12
C ASN A 269 -86.64 53.44 20.62
N PHE A 270 -85.90 52.74 21.46
CA PHE A 270 -84.65 52.10 21.14
C PHE A 270 -84.74 50.61 21.47
N SER A 271 -84.25 49.77 20.57
CA SER A 271 -84.20 48.32 20.74
C SER A 271 -83.00 47.73 20.01
N MET A 272 -82.02 47.21 20.74
CA MET A 272 -80.96 46.37 20.16
C MET A 272 -80.87 45.02 20.83
N THR A 273 -80.50 44.02 20.04
CA THR A 273 -79.97 42.75 20.53
C THR A 273 -78.60 42.56 19.89
N PRO A 274 -77.48 42.69 20.63
CA PRO A 274 -76.17 42.49 20.05
C PRO A 274 -75.98 41.00 19.74
N SER A 275 -75.71 40.68 18.49
CA SER A 275 -75.39 39.32 18.05
C SER A 275 -74.33 39.36 16.97
N GLY A 276 -73.45 38.37 16.96
CA GLY A 276 -72.44 38.24 15.91
C GLY A 276 -71.78 36.88 15.94
N THR A 277 -71.00 36.63 14.89
CA THR A 277 -70.21 35.41 14.73
C THR A 277 -68.80 35.80 14.37
N ILE A 278 -67.82 35.23 15.07
CA ILE A 278 -66.40 35.26 14.68
C ILE A 278 -66.08 33.90 14.09
N SER A 279 -65.69 33.85 12.82
CA SER A 279 -65.26 32.64 12.15
C SER A 279 -63.77 32.74 11.82
N THR A 280 -63.04 31.65 12.02
CA THR A 280 -61.72 31.47 11.43
C THR A 280 -61.83 30.48 10.28
N GLU A 281 -61.29 30.85 9.11
CA GLU A 281 -61.04 29.88 8.04
C GLU A 281 -60.02 28.86 8.56
N GLY A 282 -60.16 27.59 8.20
CA GLY A 282 -59.18 26.58 8.60
C GLY A 282 -57.83 26.92 7.95
N GLU A 283 -56.80 27.17 8.73
CA GLU A 283 -55.44 27.36 8.22
C GLU A 283 -54.67 26.04 8.16
N ASP A 284 -53.65 26.00 7.29
CA ASP A 284 -52.67 24.92 7.28
C ASP A 284 -51.97 24.90 8.66
N GLY A 285 -52.34 23.94 9.49
CA GLY A 285 -51.73 23.77 10.79
C GLY A 285 -50.25 23.38 10.66
N PRO A 286 -49.52 23.34 11.80
CA PRO A 286 -48.10 23.02 11.78
C PRO A 286 -47.87 21.65 11.12
N SER A 287 -46.88 21.59 10.24
CA SER A 287 -46.46 20.36 9.59
C SER A 287 -45.23 19.80 10.29
N ILE A 288 -45.14 18.47 10.34
CA ILE A 288 -43.95 17.76 10.81
C ILE A 288 -43.40 17.00 9.60
N THR A 289 -42.17 17.32 9.21
CA THR A 289 -41.44 16.57 8.19
C THR A 289 -40.55 15.54 8.88
N ILE A 290 -40.71 14.29 8.49
CA ILE A 290 -39.91 13.18 8.96
C ILE A 290 -39.04 12.71 7.79
N ASP A 291 -37.72 12.70 7.99
CA ASP A 291 -36.78 12.04 7.08
C ASP A 291 -36.99 10.53 7.16
N THR A 292 -37.26 9.92 6.02
CA THR A 292 -37.56 8.48 5.94
C THR A 292 -36.40 7.68 5.34
N VAL A 293 -35.27 8.32 5.02
CA VAL A 293 -34.09 7.62 4.49
C VAL A 293 -33.33 6.95 5.64
N PRO A 294 -33.22 5.60 5.67
CA PRO A 294 -32.43 4.93 6.69
C PRO A 294 -30.93 5.14 6.44
N SER A 295 -30.10 5.02 7.48
CA SER A 295 -28.64 4.97 7.30
C SER A 295 -28.25 3.85 6.33
N TYR A 296 -27.52 4.16 5.25
CA TYR A 296 -27.21 3.20 4.20
C TYR A 296 -25.72 3.14 3.85
N PHE A 297 -25.32 1.99 3.29
CA PHE A 297 -24.00 1.77 2.69
C PHE A 297 -24.17 1.67 1.17
N THR A 298 -23.38 2.41 0.41
CA THR A 298 -23.50 2.46 -1.06
C THR A 298 -22.75 1.31 -1.74
N VAL A 299 -23.42 0.67 -2.68
CA VAL A 299 -22.86 -0.32 -3.61
C VAL A 299 -23.34 0.01 -5.02
N ILE A 300 -22.60 -0.47 -6.02
CA ILE A 300 -23.02 -0.35 -7.41
C ILE A 300 -23.89 -1.56 -7.74
N TYR A 301 -25.12 -1.36 -8.16
CA TYR A 301 -25.92 -2.44 -8.74
C TYR A 301 -25.50 -2.67 -10.18
N ILE A 302 -25.20 -3.91 -10.53
CA ILE A 302 -24.84 -4.33 -11.89
C ILE A 302 -25.85 -5.37 -12.37
N MET A 303 -26.18 -5.37 -13.65
CA MET A 303 -27.08 -6.34 -14.25
C MET A 303 -26.44 -7.04 -15.44
N LYS A 304 -26.69 -8.34 -15.57
CA LYS A 304 -26.31 -9.10 -16.76
C LYS A 304 -27.21 -8.73 -17.92
N ILE A 305 -26.62 -8.24 -19.02
CA ILE A 305 -27.34 -7.83 -20.24
C ILE A 305 -27.14 -8.84 -21.38
N SER A 306 -25.96 -9.47 -21.45
CA SER A 306 -25.58 -10.44 -22.49
C SER A 306 -24.78 -11.59 -21.90
#